data_AF-A0A2M4ASX8-F1
#
_entry.id   AF-A0A2M4ASX8-F1
#
_cell.length_a   1.000
_cell.length_b   1.000
_cell.length_c   1.000
_cell.angle_alpha   90.00
_cell.angle_beta   90.00
_cell.angle_gamma   90.00
#
_symmetry.space_group_name_H-M   'P 1'
#
loop_
_entity.id
_entity.type
_entity.pdbx_description
1 polymer ?
#
loop_
_entity_poly.entity_id
_entity_poly.type
_entity_poly.pdbx_seq_one_letter_code
_entity_poly.pdbx_strand_id
1 'polypeptide(L)'
;MLLSRHIKLATGLLRLSSRFGVAPFARQCSTKPEAEPGNSEEKSVILRTNLFETTKNKDKHTYLEMVKIFESRSVHRRNHVEFIYAALKHMEAFGVHKDLAVYKALIDVMPKGKFVPTNLFQAEFMHYPRQQQCIIDLLEQMEDNGVMPDYEMEAMLVNVFGRKGHPVRKYWRMMYWMPKFKNLSPWLLPNPVPNDALELARLAVEQMCSVDPRSKVDVFDTKTVKDAIDHTWVVSGQSAEQSELLAIHEKQDPLYIEGPFVIWLRNRSINYFILKSAPKPLPPLEEENSDPDDVSNLKIPYLGLDLRHRKVSPSATSRLSTLRRSVHVQDDGIIYAICCTGTSTKDSLLSWIRLLEKENGNAVLASLAVLFKFTSPSADLATVDVNETQNKIPSQ
;
A
#
# COMPACT_ATOMS: atom_id res chain seq x y z
N MET A 1 40.09 12.55 -45.65
CA MET A 1 40.81 11.34 -45.22
C MET A 1 39.85 10.58 -44.30
N LEU A 2 39.00 9.65 -44.76
CA LEU A 2 39.32 8.27 -45.22
C LEU A 2 40.34 7.65 -44.24
N LEU A 3 40.04 6.63 -43.42
CA LEU A 3 39.37 5.38 -43.74
C LEU A 3 38.88 4.64 -42.49
N SER A 4 37.75 3.96 -42.67
CA SER A 4 37.29 2.77 -41.94
C SER A 4 38.26 1.59 -42.07
N ARG A 5 38.22 0.63 -41.12
CA ARG A 5 38.26 -0.82 -41.42
C ARG A 5 38.00 -1.73 -40.20
N HIS A 6 37.23 -2.77 -40.50
CA HIS A 6 36.78 -3.90 -39.69
C HIS A 6 37.89 -4.90 -39.31
N ILE A 7 37.57 -5.86 -38.42
CA ILE A 7 37.73 -7.35 -38.52
C ILE A 7 37.40 -7.92 -37.11
N LYS A 8 36.23 -8.51 -36.81
CA LYS A 8 35.74 -9.91 -36.98
C LYS A 8 36.64 -11.05 -36.44
N LEU A 9 36.10 -11.68 -35.37
CA LEU A 9 36.01 -13.13 -35.05
C LEU A 9 37.26 -14.02 -34.97
N ALA A 10 37.39 -14.71 -33.82
CA ALA A 10 37.75 -16.13 -33.76
C ALA A 10 37.11 -16.81 -32.54
N THR A 11 36.16 -17.70 -32.82
CA THR A 11 35.64 -18.76 -31.93
C THR A 11 36.62 -19.93 -31.87
N GLY A 12 36.84 -20.51 -30.69
CA GLY A 12 37.60 -21.75 -30.53
C GLY A 12 37.30 -22.45 -29.21
N LEU A 13 36.54 -23.54 -29.29
CA LEU A 13 36.08 -24.42 -28.22
C LEU A 13 37.23 -25.15 -27.50
N LEU A 14 37.13 -25.29 -26.17
CA LEU A 14 37.53 -26.50 -25.45
C LEU A 14 36.51 -26.81 -24.33
N ARG A 15 35.97 -28.03 -24.41
CA ARG A 15 34.97 -28.65 -23.52
C ARG A 15 35.63 -29.29 -22.28
N LEU A 16 34.77 -29.54 -21.29
CA LEU A 16 34.88 -30.39 -20.07
C LEU A 16 35.51 -29.72 -18.85
N SER A 17 34.98 -29.83 -17.63
CA SER A 17 34.12 -30.88 -17.07
C SER A 17 32.99 -30.34 -16.18
N SER A 18 31.85 -31.00 -16.29
CA SER A 18 30.70 -30.91 -15.39
C SER A 18 30.98 -31.73 -14.14
N ARG A 19 31.05 -31.06 -12.98
CA ARG A 19 30.73 -31.59 -11.64
C ARG A 19 31.05 -30.54 -10.58
N PHE A 20 30.13 -29.61 -10.34
CA PHE A 20 29.92 -29.06 -9.00
C PHE A 20 28.43 -28.77 -8.86
N GLY A 21 27.75 -29.67 -8.16
CA GLY A 21 26.35 -29.51 -7.81
C GLY A 21 26.19 -28.29 -6.92
N VAL A 22 25.20 -27.47 -7.26
CA VAL A 22 24.68 -26.41 -6.42
C VAL A 22 24.02 -27.07 -5.21
N ALA A 23 24.68 -27.02 -4.05
CA ALA A 23 24.04 -27.35 -2.79
C ALA A 23 23.24 -26.12 -2.32
N PRO A 24 21.98 -26.28 -1.91
CA PRO A 24 21.24 -25.21 -1.27
C PRO A 24 21.88 -24.94 0.09
N PHE A 25 22.13 -23.67 0.41
CA PHE A 25 22.61 -23.25 1.72
C PHE A 25 21.48 -23.43 2.74
N ALA A 26 21.25 -24.67 3.15
CA ALA A 26 20.34 -25.01 4.23
C ALA A 26 20.96 -24.51 5.54
N ARG A 27 20.25 -23.62 6.24
CA ARG A 27 20.49 -23.33 7.66
C ARG A 27 20.42 -24.64 8.44
N GLN A 28 21.56 -25.23 8.77
CA GLN A 28 21.65 -26.20 9.85
C GLN A 28 21.83 -25.43 11.16
N CYS A 29 20.72 -25.27 11.89
CA CYS A 29 20.77 -25.06 13.33
C CYS A 29 21.09 -26.39 13.98
N SER A 30 22.34 -26.61 14.41
CA SER A 30 22.66 -27.59 15.46
C SER A 30 24.10 -27.43 15.91
N THR A 31 24.29 -26.59 16.93
CA THR A 31 25.27 -26.87 18.00
C THR A 31 24.59 -26.54 19.32
N LYS A 32 24.30 -27.58 20.11
CA LYS A 32 23.95 -27.38 21.52
C LYS A 32 25.20 -26.84 22.23
N PRO A 33 25.13 -25.74 22.99
CA PRO A 33 26.21 -25.44 23.93
C PRO A 33 26.09 -26.40 25.11
N GLU A 34 27.20 -27.08 25.42
CA GLU A 34 27.35 -27.80 26.68
C GLU A 34 27.16 -26.80 27.83
N ALA A 35 26.23 -27.14 28.73
CA ALA A 35 25.86 -26.30 29.86
C ALA A 35 26.79 -26.59 31.04
N GLU A 36 27.63 -25.62 31.38
CA GLU A 36 28.18 -25.46 32.73
C GLU A 36 27.33 -24.47 33.53
N PRO A 37 27.21 -24.61 34.88
CA PRO A 37 26.10 -24.05 35.63
C PRO A 37 26.31 -22.57 35.99
N GLY A 38 25.88 -21.67 35.11
CA GLY A 38 25.75 -20.22 35.34
C GLY A 38 24.34 -19.79 35.75
N ASN A 39 23.76 -20.37 36.81
CA ASN A 39 22.31 -20.38 37.09
C ASN A 39 21.70 -19.05 37.62
N SER A 40 22.42 -17.92 37.57
CA SER A 40 21.93 -16.61 38.08
C SER A 40 21.70 -15.56 36.99
N GLU A 41 22.50 -15.54 35.93
CA GLU A 41 22.40 -14.51 34.89
C GLU A 41 21.26 -14.81 33.90
N GLU A 42 21.11 -16.06 33.46
CA GLU A 42 20.02 -16.48 32.56
C GLU A 42 18.63 -16.31 33.20
N LYS A 43 18.49 -16.60 34.50
CA LYS A 43 17.24 -16.33 35.23
C LYS A 43 16.92 -14.83 35.28
N SER A 44 17.93 -13.98 35.39
CA SER A 44 17.75 -12.52 35.42
C SER A 44 17.37 -11.93 34.05
N VAL A 45 17.79 -12.59 32.95
CA VAL A 45 17.42 -12.24 31.57
C VAL A 45 15.96 -12.58 31.32
N ILE A 46 15.54 -13.80 31.66
CA ILE A 46 14.15 -14.27 31.48
C ILE A 46 13.15 -13.42 32.28
N LEU A 47 13.52 -12.98 33.49
CA LEU A 47 12.67 -12.10 34.31
C LEU A 47 12.46 -10.70 33.71
N ARG A 48 13.33 -10.23 32.79
CA ARG A 48 13.23 -8.90 32.19
C ARG A 48 12.35 -8.90 30.95
N THR A 49 12.38 -9.99 30.17
CA THR A 49 11.49 -10.20 29.02
C THR A 49 10.03 -10.36 29.46
N ASN A 50 9.79 -11.00 30.61
CA ASN A 50 8.46 -11.25 31.14
C ASN A 50 7.74 -10.01 31.71
N LEU A 51 8.42 -8.86 31.83
CA LEU A 51 7.83 -7.63 32.41
C LEU A 51 6.61 -7.15 31.60
N PHE A 52 6.75 -7.18 30.27
CA PHE A 52 5.71 -6.75 29.33
C PHE A 52 4.56 -7.76 29.22
N GLU A 53 4.82 -9.05 29.43
CA GLU A 53 3.82 -10.13 29.37
C GLU A 53 3.00 -10.24 30.66
N THR A 54 3.60 -9.97 31.82
CA THR A 54 2.94 -10.13 33.14
C THR A 54 1.89 -9.07 33.41
N THR A 55 1.95 -7.93 32.71
CA THR A 55 1.14 -6.76 33.06
C THR A 55 -0.25 -6.83 32.44
N LYS A 56 -1.27 -6.69 33.27
CA LYS A 56 -2.69 -6.77 32.86
C LYS A 56 -3.16 -5.51 32.12
N ASN A 57 -2.75 -4.33 32.58
CA ASN A 57 -3.18 -3.04 32.02
C ASN A 57 -2.18 -2.57 30.96
N LYS A 58 -2.59 -2.61 29.70
CA LYS A 58 -1.74 -2.32 28.54
C LYS A 58 -1.91 -0.88 28.06
N ASP A 59 -1.56 0.07 28.91
CA ASP A 59 -1.64 1.50 28.61
C ASP A 59 -0.27 2.10 28.29
N LYS A 60 -0.27 3.23 27.58
CA LYS A 60 0.95 4.01 27.28
C LYS A 60 1.72 4.40 28.55
N HIS A 61 1.02 4.82 29.60
CA HIS A 61 1.65 5.22 30.87
C HIS A 61 2.40 4.06 31.51
N THR A 62 1.77 2.89 31.58
CA THR A 62 2.37 1.66 32.08
C THR A 62 3.62 1.29 31.29
N TYR A 63 3.57 1.41 29.96
CA TYR A 63 4.72 1.12 29.10
C TYR A 63 5.91 2.04 29.41
N LEU A 64 5.68 3.35 29.51
CA LEU A 64 6.73 4.32 29.85
C LEU A 64 7.25 4.13 31.28
N GLU A 65 6.40 3.73 32.22
CA GLU A 65 6.80 3.40 33.58
C GLU A 65 7.73 2.18 33.61
N MET A 66 7.45 1.14 32.82
CA MET A 66 8.33 -0.02 32.69
C MET A 66 9.74 0.36 32.19
N VAL A 67 9.82 1.27 31.22
CA VAL A 67 11.11 1.79 30.72
C VAL A 67 11.86 2.54 31.84
N LYS A 68 11.16 3.38 32.61
CA LYS A 68 11.75 4.08 33.76
C LYS A 68 12.19 3.14 34.89
N ILE A 69 11.44 2.07 35.15
CA ILE A 69 11.83 1.03 36.11
C ILE A 69 13.12 0.35 35.66
N PHE A 70 13.26 0.07 34.36
CA PHE A 70 14.49 -0.49 33.82
C PHE A 70 15.70 0.46 34.00
N GLU A 71 15.50 1.75 33.71
CA GLU A 71 16.54 2.78 33.88
C GLU A 71 16.99 2.94 35.34
N SER A 72 16.05 2.98 36.28
CA SER A 72 16.33 3.16 37.71
C SER A 72 17.01 1.94 38.35
N ARG A 73 16.78 0.72 37.83
CA ARG A 73 17.27 -0.51 38.44
C ARG A 73 18.77 -0.73 38.28
N SER A 74 19.42 -0.17 37.25
CA SER A 74 20.87 -0.38 37.09
C SER A 74 21.61 0.79 36.44
N VAL A 75 22.61 1.32 37.16
CA VAL A 75 23.51 2.39 36.68
C VAL A 75 24.24 2.00 35.39
N HIS A 76 24.64 0.73 35.28
CA HIS A 76 25.40 0.21 34.14
C HIS A 76 24.52 -0.28 32.98
N ARG A 77 23.19 -0.27 33.14
CA ARG A 77 22.19 -0.64 32.12
C ARG A 77 22.54 -1.95 31.39
N ARG A 78 22.81 -3.00 32.16
CA ARG A 78 23.16 -4.32 31.60
C ARG A 78 21.94 -4.88 30.84
N ASN A 79 22.18 -5.53 29.70
CA ASN A 79 21.16 -6.16 28.85
C ASN A 79 20.11 -5.20 28.26
N HIS A 80 20.48 -3.94 28.00
CA HIS A 80 19.63 -2.97 27.32
C HIS A 80 19.15 -3.45 25.94
N VAL A 81 19.99 -4.19 25.20
CA VAL A 81 19.64 -4.71 23.86
C VAL A 81 18.44 -5.68 23.95
N GLU A 82 18.50 -6.65 24.86
CA GLU A 82 17.43 -7.64 25.06
C GLU A 82 16.14 -6.98 25.54
N PHE A 83 16.27 -5.99 26.43
CA PHE A 83 15.13 -5.21 26.90
C PHE A 83 14.46 -4.44 25.76
N ILE A 84 15.23 -3.76 24.90
CA ILE A 84 14.69 -3.03 23.75
C ILE A 84 13.97 -4.00 22.81
N TYR A 85 14.57 -5.13 22.44
CA TYR A 85 13.89 -6.12 21.58
C TYR A 85 12.59 -6.65 22.19
N ALA A 86 12.57 -6.92 23.49
CA ALA A 86 11.34 -7.31 24.18
C ALA A 86 10.28 -6.20 24.12
N ALA A 87 10.68 -4.96 24.37
CA ALA A 87 9.80 -3.79 24.33
C ALA A 87 9.20 -3.60 22.92
N LEU A 88 10.05 -3.65 21.88
CA LEU A 88 9.68 -3.56 20.46
C LEU A 88 8.60 -4.59 20.06
N LYS A 89 8.73 -5.84 20.51
CA LYS A 89 7.77 -6.92 20.25
C LYS A 89 6.37 -6.63 20.82
N HIS A 90 6.30 -5.88 21.93
CA HIS A 90 5.04 -5.63 22.63
C HIS A 90 4.44 -4.24 22.35
N MET A 91 5.06 -3.38 21.53
CA MET A 91 4.56 -2.02 21.29
C MET A 91 3.12 -1.97 20.76
N GLU A 92 2.74 -2.89 19.88
CA GLU A 92 1.37 -2.96 19.33
C GLU A 92 0.35 -3.32 20.41
N ALA A 93 0.71 -4.25 21.31
CA ALA A 93 -0.17 -4.70 22.39
C ALA A 93 -0.51 -3.58 23.39
N PHE A 94 0.37 -2.58 23.54
CA PHE A 94 0.16 -1.39 24.36
C PHE A 94 -0.36 -0.18 23.56
N GLY A 95 -0.57 -0.33 22.23
CA GLY A 95 -1.05 0.75 21.37
C GLY A 95 -0.06 1.90 21.17
N VAL A 96 1.23 1.72 21.52
CA VAL A 96 2.26 2.77 21.51
C VAL A 96 3.12 2.79 20.24
N HIS A 97 2.90 1.84 19.31
CA HIS A 97 3.68 1.68 18.08
C HIS A 97 3.79 2.94 17.19
N LYS A 98 2.84 3.89 17.30
CA LYS A 98 2.87 5.17 16.55
C LYS A 98 3.40 6.37 17.34
N ASP A 99 3.76 6.17 18.61
CA ASP A 99 4.15 7.27 19.49
C ASP A 99 5.66 7.49 19.49
N LEU A 100 6.07 8.65 18.98
CA LEU A 100 7.45 9.06 18.89
C LEU A 100 8.12 9.21 20.27
N ALA A 101 7.38 9.62 21.31
CA ALA A 101 7.94 9.76 22.66
C ALA A 101 8.45 8.42 23.21
N VAL A 102 7.82 7.31 22.83
CA VAL A 102 8.19 5.96 23.28
C VAL A 102 9.48 5.50 22.62
N TYR A 103 9.64 5.74 21.31
CA TYR A 103 10.90 5.45 20.61
C TYR A 103 12.07 6.27 21.18
N LYS A 104 11.83 7.54 21.51
CA LYS A 104 12.83 8.38 22.20
C LYS A 104 13.25 7.78 23.55
N ALA A 105 12.28 7.35 24.37
CA ALA A 105 12.55 6.72 25.65
C ALA A 105 13.37 5.42 25.50
N LEU A 106 13.06 4.58 24.51
CA LEU A 106 13.82 3.36 24.25
C LEU A 106 15.27 3.63 23.80
N ILE A 107 15.50 4.68 23.00
CA ILE A 107 16.86 5.10 22.63
C ILE A 107 17.62 5.61 23.87
N ASP A 108 16.96 6.35 24.77
CA ASP A 108 17.60 6.86 25.98
C ASP A 108 18.01 5.77 26.96
N VAL A 109 17.50 4.54 26.83
CA VAL A 109 17.99 3.35 27.58
C VAL A 109 19.46 3.05 27.25
N MET A 110 19.95 3.41 26.07
CA MET A 110 21.34 3.16 25.69
C MET A 110 22.33 4.03 26.49
N PRO A 111 23.47 3.47 26.96
CA PRO A 111 24.50 4.28 27.61
C PRO A 111 25.13 5.28 26.62
N LYS A 112 25.19 6.55 27.01
CA LYS A 112 25.71 7.66 26.20
C LYS A 112 27.25 7.61 26.12
N GLY A 113 27.81 7.97 24.96
CA GLY A 113 29.26 8.09 24.73
C GLY A 113 30.04 6.78 24.55
N LYS A 114 29.59 5.66 25.15
CA LYS A 114 30.35 4.39 25.14
C LYS A 114 30.56 3.79 23.76
N PHE A 115 29.64 4.04 22.82
CA PHE A 115 29.64 3.43 21.49
C PHE A 115 30.15 4.37 20.39
N VAL A 116 30.74 5.50 20.77
CA VAL A 116 31.29 6.47 19.82
C VAL A 116 32.60 5.93 19.23
N PRO A 117 32.72 5.74 17.91
CA PRO A 117 33.95 5.26 17.29
C PRO A 117 35.03 6.35 17.35
N THR A 118 36.25 5.98 17.75
CA THR A 118 37.39 6.91 17.79
C THR A 118 38.17 6.92 16.46
N ASN A 119 38.22 5.77 15.78
CA ASN A 119 39.02 5.56 14.57
C ASN A 119 38.15 5.39 13.33
N LEU A 120 38.70 5.71 12.15
CA LEU A 120 38.00 5.54 10.87
C LEU A 120 37.60 4.07 10.63
N PHE A 121 38.48 3.12 10.95
CA PHE A 121 38.18 1.69 10.84
C PHE A 121 37.03 1.26 11.75
N GLN A 122 36.95 1.78 12.98
CA GLN A 122 35.83 1.48 13.88
C GLN A 122 34.51 2.06 13.36
N ALA A 123 34.57 3.24 12.74
CA ALA A 123 33.39 3.85 12.11
C ALA A 123 32.89 3.03 10.91
N GLU A 124 33.78 2.46 10.10
CA GLU A 124 33.39 1.70 8.91
C GLU A 124 32.98 0.25 9.23
N PHE A 125 33.64 -0.41 10.18
CA PHE A 125 33.39 -1.81 10.54
C PHE A 125 32.41 -1.99 11.72
N MET A 126 31.40 -1.13 11.86
CA MET A 126 30.33 -1.23 12.86
C MET A 126 30.80 -1.43 14.32
N HIS A 127 31.40 -0.41 14.93
CA HIS A 127 31.79 -0.43 16.36
C HIS A 127 30.63 -0.81 17.30
N TYR A 128 30.70 -1.95 17.98
CA TYR A 128 29.58 -2.55 18.74
C TYR A 128 28.37 -2.94 17.85
N PRO A 129 28.51 -4.01 17.05
CA PRO A 129 27.53 -4.33 16.01
C PRO A 129 26.15 -4.70 16.55
N ARG A 130 26.07 -5.41 17.70
CA ARG A 130 24.78 -5.81 18.30
C ARG A 130 23.94 -4.60 18.74
N GLN A 131 24.59 -3.62 19.35
CA GLN A 131 23.96 -2.40 19.84
C GLN A 131 23.52 -1.50 18.69
N GLN A 132 24.37 -1.36 17.66
CA GLN A 132 24.01 -0.61 16.46
C GLN A 132 22.83 -1.27 15.73
N GLN A 133 22.86 -2.60 15.57
CA GLN A 133 21.77 -3.33 14.91
C GLN A 133 20.45 -3.17 15.68
N CYS A 134 20.46 -3.30 17.01
CA CYS A 134 19.26 -3.11 17.82
C CYS A 134 18.57 -1.75 17.60
N ILE A 135 19.35 -0.67 17.48
CA ILE A 135 18.78 0.65 17.21
C ILE A 135 18.42 0.83 15.73
N ILE A 136 19.13 0.18 14.81
CA ILE A 136 18.73 0.12 13.40
C ILE A 136 17.36 -0.56 13.28
N ASP A 137 17.16 -1.70 13.95
CA ASP A 137 15.89 -2.43 13.97
C ASP A 137 14.77 -1.59 14.61
N LEU A 138 15.07 -0.87 15.69
CA LEU A 138 14.13 0.10 16.30
C LEU A 138 13.72 1.19 15.29
N LEU A 139 14.70 1.77 14.57
CA LEU A 139 14.44 2.78 13.56
C LEU A 139 13.70 2.20 12.34
N GLU A 140 13.90 0.92 12.02
CA GLU A 140 13.19 0.21 10.96
C GLU A 140 11.73 -0.03 11.32
N GLN A 141 11.45 -0.53 12.52
CA GLN A 141 10.08 -0.66 13.01
C GLN A 141 9.37 0.70 13.10
N MET A 142 10.09 1.77 13.44
CA MET A 142 9.55 3.13 13.43
C MET A 142 9.20 3.60 12.00
N GLU A 143 10.03 3.25 11.01
CA GLU A 143 9.79 3.48 9.57
C GLU A 143 8.55 2.73 9.08
N ASP A 144 8.45 1.44 9.40
CA ASP A 144 7.31 0.58 9.04
C ASP A 144 5.99 1.08 9.63
N ASN A 145 6.04 1.60 10.87
CA ASN A 145 4.89 2.21 11.54
C ASN A 145 4.53 3.62 11.03
N GLY A 146 5.33 4.18 10.12
CA GLY A 146 5.13 5.51 9.55
C GLY A 146 5.42 6.66 10.52
N VAL A 147 6.22 6.43 11.55
CA VAL A 147 6.59 7.44 12.56
C VAL A 147 7.83 8.19 12.08
N MET A 148 7.66 9.48 11.78
CA MET A 148 8.76 10.33 11.32
C MET A 148 9.61 10.79 12.51
N PRO A 149 10.94 10.70 12.44
CA PRO A 149 11.78 11.08 13.56
C PRO A 149 11.98 12.60 13.67
N ASP A 150 12.41 13.05 14.85
CA ASP A 150 12.65 14.47 15.18
C ASP A 150 14.15 14.78 15.30
N TYR A 151 14.50 16.07 15.23
CA TYR A 151 15.86 16.56 15.52
C TYR A 151 16.38 16.18 16.92
N GLU A 152 15.51 16.03 17.91
CA GLU A 152 15.90 15.55 19.24
C GLU A 152 16.40 14.10 19.20
N MET A 153 15.80 13.26 18.34
CA MET A 153 16.24 11.88 18.14
C MET A 153 17.62 11.82 17.51
N GLU A 154 17.94 12.75 16.59
CA GLU A 154 19.30 12.91 16.08
C GLU A 154 20.30 13.16 17.19
N ALA A 155 20.00 14.13 18.05
CA ALA A 155 20.89 14.50 19.15
C ALA A 155 21.13 13.29 20.09
N MET A 156 20.09 12.52 20.40
CA MET A 156 20.23 11.28 21.18
C MET A 156 21.11 10.25 20.48
N LEU A 157 20.87 9.97 19.20
CA LEU A 157 21.67 8.99 18.45
C LEU A 157 23.13 9.41 18.30
N VAL A 158 23.40 10.69 18.07
CA VAL A 158 24.75 11.25 18.01
C VAL A 158 25.44 11.16 19.37
N ASN A 159 24.74 11.40 20.47
CA ASN A 159 25.28 11.26 21.82
C ASN A 159 25.62 9.80 22.19
N VAL A 160 24.89 8.82 21.62
CA VAL A 160 25.11 7.40 21.89
C VAL A 160 26.18 6.79 20.98
N PHE A 161 26.08 6.98 19.66
CA PHE A 161 26.93 6.31 18.65
C PHE A 161 27.88 7.24 17.90
N GLY A 162 27.76 8.55 18.07
CA GLY A 162 28.53 9.54 17.32
C GLY A 162 28.03 9.76 15.88
N ARG A 163 28.47 10.85 15.25
CA ARG A 163 28.04 11.26 13.90
C ARG A 163 28.29 10.23 12.80
N LYS A 164 29.31 9.39 12.97
CA LYS A 164 29.68 8.35 11.98
C LYS A 164 29.00 7.01 12.23
N GLY A 165 28.17 6.88 13.27
CA GLY A 165 27.48 5.63 13.59
C GLY A 165 26.45 5.25 12.52
N HIS A 166 26.30 3.95 12.26
CA HIS A 166 25.30 3.45 11.30
C HIS A 166 23.85 3.80 11.69
N PRO A 167 23.45 3.82 12.99
CA PRO A 167 22.11 4.27 13.38
C PRO A 167 21.81 5.72 12.96
N VAL A 168 22.78 6.63 13.11
CA VAL A 168 22.64 8.03 12.68
C VAL A 168 22.49 8.13 11.15
N ARG A 169 23.26 7.33 10.40
CA ARG A 169 23.13 7.25 8.94
C ARG A 169 21.74 6.75 8.51
N LYS A 170 21.14 5.79 9.22
CA LYS A 170 19.75 5.35 8.95
C LYS A 170 18.76 6.47 9.27
N TYR A 171 18.88 7.13 10.42
CA TYR A 171 18.06 8.28 10.77
C TYR A 171 18.10 9.38 9.68
N TRP A 172 19.28 9.72 9.14
CA TRP A 172 19.36 10.72 8.08
C TRP A 172 18.68 10.28 6.78
N ARG A 173 18.75 8.99 6.42
CA ARG A 173 17.99 8.46 5.27
C ARG A 173 16.48 8.58 5.50
N MET A 174 16.02 8.23 6.71
CA MET A 174 14.61 8.37 7.09
C MET A 174 14.17 9.84 7.02
N MET A 175 14.93 10.75 7.62
CA MET A 175 14.64 12.20 7.59
C MET A 175 14.66 12.80 6.19
N TYR A 176 15.48 12.26 5.29
CA TYR A 176 15.51 12.72 3.91
C TYR A 176 14.29 12.24 3.10
N TRP A 177 13.93 10.96 3.25
CA TRP A 177 12.90 10.33 2.41
C TRP A 177 11.47 10.44 2.96
N MET A 178 11.26 10.21 4.26
CA MET A 178 9.91 10.17 4.84
C MET A 178 9.13 11.48 4.65
N PRO A 179 9.72 12.68 4.86
CA PRO A 179 8.98 13.92 4.63
C PRO A 179 8.59 14.13 3.16
N LYS A 180 9.40 13.64 2.22
CA LYS A 180 9.13 13.75 0.78
C LYS A 180 7.98 12.85 0.35
N PHE A 181 7.87 11.66 0.95
CA PHE A 181 6.81 10.71 0.63
C PHE A 181 5.51 10.96 1.39
N LYS A 182 5.53 11.69 2.52
CA LYS A 182 4.36 11.90 3.40
C LYS A 182 3.11 12.41 2.67
N ASN A 183 3.29 13.33 1.72
CA ASN A 183 2.20 14.00 0.99
C ASN A 183 2.34 13.83 -0.53
N LEU A 184 3.04 12.80 -0.99
CA LEU A 184 3.25 12.58 -2.43
C LEU A 184 1.94 12.10 -3.10
N SER A 185 1.12 11.35 -2.37
CA SER A 185 -0.18 10.91 -2.87
C SER A 185 -1.12 12.11 -3.10
N PRO A 186 -1.77 12.24 -4.27
CA PRO A 186 -2.72 13.31 -4.53
C PRO A 186 -3.98 13.21 -3.66
N TRP A 187 -4.27 12.02 -3.14
CA TRP A 187 -5.43 11.74 -2.29
C TRP A 187 -5.01 11.69 -0.83
N LEU A 188 -5.14 12.83 -0.14
CA LEU A 188 -4.81 12.92 1.28
C LEU A 188 -5.94 12.29 2.10
N LEU A 189 -5.59 11.32 2.93
CA LEU A 189 -6.52 10.66 3.85
C LEU A 189 -6.38 11.22 5.27
N PRO A 190 -7.45 11.17 6.09
CA PRO A 190 -7.35 11.43 7.52
C PRO A 190 -6.29 10.53 8.20
N ASN A 191 -5.76 11.03 9.31
CA ASN A 191 -4.68 10.40 10.08
C ASN A 191 -5.00 10.47 11.58
N PRO A 192 -5.44 9.38 12.24
CA PRO A 192 -5.65 8.03 11.71
C PRO A 192 -6.85 7.94 10.75
N VAL A 193 -6.89 6.88 9.93
CA VAL A 193 -8.06 6.57 9.11
C VAL A 193 -9.23 6.13 10.00
N PRO A 194 -10.49 6.42 9.59
CA PRO A 194 -11.68 6.03 10.33
C PRO A 194 -11.75 4.54 10.62
N ASN A 195 -12.38 4.19 11.74
CA ASN A 195 -12.61 2.79 12.09
C ASN A 195 -13.78 2.17 11.32
N ASP A 196 -14.76 2.99 10.94
CA ASP A 196 -15.99 2.55 10.30
C ASP A 196 -15.77 2.13 8.84
N ALA A 197 -16.32 0.98 8.47
CA ALA A 197 -16.17 0.41 7.13
C ALA A 197 -16.92 1.22 6.07
N LEU A 198 -18.06 1.84 6.43
CA LEU A 198 -18.84 2.66 5.51
C LEU A 198 -18.09 3.95 5.15
N GLU A 199 -17.56 4.67 6.14
CA GLU A 199 -16.76 5.87 5.90
C GLU A 199 -15.50 5.57 5.09
N LEU A 200 -14.85 4.44 5.37
CA LEU A 200 -13.69 4.00 4.58
C LEU A 200 -14.09 3.67 3.13
N ALA A 201 -15.21 3.00 2.92
CA ALA A 201 -15.71 2.71 1.57
C ALA A 201 -16.04 3.98 0.80
N ARG A 202 -16.61 4.99 1.48
CA ARG A 202 -16.83 6.32 0.91
C ARG A 202 -15.53 6.96 0.45
N LEU A 203 -14.50 7.00 1.31
CA LEU A 203 -13.18 7.54 0.96
C LEU A 203 -12.54 6.79 -0.21
N ALA A 204 -12.68 5.46 -0.26
CA ALA A 204 -12.17 4.64 -1.36
C ALA A 204 -12.86 4.98 -2.69
N VAL A 205 -14.19 5.08 -2.70
CA VAL A 205 -14.95 5.42 -3.91
C VAL A 205 -14.68 6.85 -4.33
N GLU A 206 -14.61 7.81 -3.41
CA GLU A 206 -14.22 9.20 -3.69
C GLU A 206 -12.82 9.28 -4.33
N GLN A 207 -11.86 8.49 -3.84
CA GLN A 207 -10.53 8.38 -4.43
C GLN A 207 -10.58 7.86 -5.87
N MET A 208 -11.32 6.78 -6.14
CA MET A 208 -11.45 6.20 -7.48
C MET A 208 -12.19 7.13 -8.45
N CYS A 209 -13.24 7.81 -7.98
CA CYS A 209 -14.05 8.73 -8.76
C CYS A 209 -13.34 10.07 -9.06
N SER A 210 -12.24 10.39 -8.37
CA SER A 210 -11.50 11.65 -8.55
C SER A 210 -10.97 11.89 -9.98
N VAL A 211 -10.90 10.84 -10.80
CA VAL A 211 -10.49 10.92 -12.23
C VAL A 211 -11.47 11.77 -13.05
N ASP A 212 -12.77 11.68 -12.77
CA ASP A 212 -13.80 12.45 -13.44
C ASP A 212 -14.48 13.40 -12.44
N PRO A 213 -14.31 14.74 -12.58
CA PRO A 213 -14.89 15.73 -11.68
C PRO A 213 -16.42 15.72 -11.61
N ARG A 214 -17.10 15.14 -12.60
CA ARG A 214 -18.57 15.04 -12.65
C ARG A 214 -19.10 13.79 -11.94
N SER A 215 -18.23 12.94 -11.43
CA SER A 215 -18.60 11.75 -10.67
C SER A 215 -19.31 12.12 -9.38
N LYS A 216 -20.40 11.41 -9.08
CA LYS A 216 -21.11 11.49 -7.81
C LYS A 216 -20.92 10.19 -7.04
N VAL A 217 -20.86 10.32 -5.73
CA VAL A 217 -20.74 9.19 -4.80
C VAL A 217 -22.00 9.15 -3.97
N ASP A 218 -22.77 8.07 -4.15
CA ASP A 218 -24.06 7.87 -3.52
C ASP A 218 -24.00 6.66 -2.58
N VAL A 219 -24.66 6.79 -1.43
CA VAL A 219 -24.70 5.74 -0.40
C VAL A 219 -26.12 5.19 -0.34
N PHE A 220 -26.25 3.90 -0.63
CA PHE A 220 -27.54 3.20 -0.61
C PHE A 220 -27.63 2.23 0.56
N ASP A 221 -28.86 2.05 1.03
CA ASP A 221 -29.22 0.99 1.97
C ASP A 221 -30.03 -0.08 1.23
N THR A 222 -29.54 -1.31 1.23
CA THR A 222 -30.16 -2.45 0.53
C THR A 222 -31.50 -2.85 1.16
N LYS A 223 -31.82 -2.41 2.39
CA LYS A 223 -33.14 -2.62 3.01
C LYS A 223 -34.29 -2.04 2.20
N THR A 224 -34.01 -1.08 1.33
CA THR A 224 -35.02 -0.47 0.43
C THR A 224 -35.42 -1.40 -0.73
N VAL A 225 -34.68 -2.48 -0.96
CA VAL A 225 -34.94 -3.46 -2.02
C VAL A 225 -35.76 -4.61 -1.43
N LYS A 226 -36.95 -4.86 -1.98
CA LYS A 226 -37.92 -5.83 -1.45
C LYS A 226 -37.41 -7.28 -1.44
N ASP A 227 -36.58 -7.64 -2.43
CA ASP A 227 -36.07 -9.00 -2.64
C ASP A 227 -34.58 -9.13 -2.28
N ALA A 228 -34.08 -8.29 -1.36
CA ALA A 228 -32.71 -8.39 -0.86
C ALA A 228 -32.67 -9.41 0.29
N ILE A 229 -31.75 -10.37 0.20
CA ILE A 229 -31.47 -11.35 1.24
C ILE A 229 -30.48 -10.73 2.25
N ASP A 230 -29.47 -10.04 1.73
CA ASP A 230 -28.44 -9.39 2.54
C ASP A 230 -28.75 -7.91 2.74
N HIS A 231 -28.90 -7.51 4.01
CA HIS A 231 -29.17 -6.13 4.40
C HIS A 231 -27.89 -5.40 4.81
N THR A 232 -27.23 -4.79 3.83
CA THR A 232 -26.02 -3.98 4.00
C THR A 232 -26.14 -2.59 3.36
N TRP A 233 -25.12 -1.76 3.60
CA TRP A 233 -24.88 -0.55 2.84
C TRP A 233 -24.12 -0.85 1.54
N VAL A 234 -24.31 0.00 0.53
CA VAL A 234 -23.57 0.01 -0.74
C VAL A 234 -23.15 1.44 -1.02
N VAL A 235 -21.85 1.67 -1.20
CA VAL A 235 -21.34 2.95 -1.69
C VAL A 235 -21.08 2.79 -3.17
N SER A 236 -21.74 3.61 -4.00
CA SER A 236 -21.62 3.58 -5.46
C SER A 236 -21.03 4.88 -5.95
N GLY A 237 -20.19 4.79 -6.99
CA GLY A 237 -19.64 5.92 -7.70
C GLY A 237 -20.01 5.85 -9.17
N GLN A 238 -20.67 6.88 -9.68
CA GLN A 238 -21.02 6.99 -11.10
C GLN A 238 -20.97 8.44 -11.57
N SER A 239 -20.48 8.67 -12.79
CA SER A 239 -20.51 9.97 -13.45
C SER A 239 -21.63 10.08 -14.49
N ALA A 240 -22.01 11.31 -14.82
CA ALA A 240 -23.03 11.56 -15.84
C ALA A 240 -22.64 10.96 -17.21
N GLU A 241 -21.36 11.04 -17.58
CA GLU A 241 -20.86 10.47 -18.84
C GLU A 241 -21.00 8.94 -18.84
N GLN A 242 -20.77 8.28 -17.70
CA GLN A 242 -20.99 6.84 -17.59
C GLN A 242 -22.46 6.44 -17.77
N SER A 243 -23.39 7.24 -17.25
CA SER A 243 -24.83 7.00 -17.47
C SER A 243 -25.24 7.19 -18.92
N GLU A 244 -24.66 8.16 -19.63
CA GLU A 244 -24.87 8.38 -21.07
C GLU A 244 -24.32 7.20 -21.89
N LEU A 245 -23.12 6.72 -21.55
CA LEU A 245 -22.53 5.53 -22.20
C LEU A 245 -23.37 4.27 -21.95
N LEU A 246 -23.94 4.13 -20.76
CA LEU A 246 -24.83 3.02 -20.42
C LEU A 246 -26.13 3.09 -21.24
N ALA A 247 -26.65 4.30 -21.49
CA ALA A 247 -27.84 4.49 -22.32
C ALA A 247 -27.62 4.15 -23.80
N ILE A 248 -26.40 4.35 -24.30
CA ILE A 248 -25.99 4.03 -25.68
C ILE A 248 -25.69 2.53 -25.84
N HIS A 249 -25.45 1.81 -24.74
CA HIS A 249 -25.02 0.41 -24.77
C HIS A 249 -26.01 -0.52 -25.50
N GLU A 250 -25.46 -1.44 -26.29
CA GLU A 250 -26.24 -2.38 -27.10
C GLU A 250 -26.91 -3.44 -26.22
N LYS A 251 -28.23 -3.58 -26.36
CA LYS A 251 -29.02 -4.50 -25.52
C LYS A 251 -28.66 -5.98 -25.66
N GLN A 252 -28.00 -6.35 -26.75
CA GLN A 252 -27.59 -7.73 -27.03
C GLN A 252 -26.37 -8.13 -26.19
N ASP A 253 -25.55 -7.16 -25.79
CA ASP A 253 -24.31 -7.44 -25.09
C ASP A 253 -24.52 -7.38 -23.57
N PRO A 254 -24.14 -8.44 -22.84
CA PRO A 254 -24.28 -8.45 -21.40
C PRO A 254 -23.27 -7.51 -20.73
N LEU A 255 -23.65 -7.02 -19.55
CA LEU A 255 -22.75 -6.33 -18.62
C LEU A 255 -22.13 -7.35 -17.67
N TYR A 256 -20.93 -7.03 -17.20
CA TYR A 256 -20.18 -7.85 -16.26
C TYR A 256 -19.95 -7.09 -14.96
N ILE A 257 -20.17 -7.76 -13.84
CA ILE A 257 -19.65 -7.33 -12.55
C ILE A 257 -18.35 -8.08 -12.30
N GLU A 258 -17.25 -7.33 -12.24
CA GLU A 258 -15.90 -7.84 -12.00
C GLU A 258 -15.44 -7.48 -10.58
N GLY A 259 -14.75 -8.42 -9.93
CA GLY A 259 -14.20 -8.28 -8.58
C GLY A 259 -14.11 -9.63 -7.84
N PRO A 260 -13.83 -9.65 -6.54
CA PRO A 260 -13.48 -8.49 -5.70
C PRO A 260 -12.07 -7.98 -6.02
N PHE A 261 -11.93 -6.66 -6.21
CA PHE A 261 -10.63 -5.99 -6.30
C PHE A 261 -10.30 -5.31 -4.98
N VAL A 262 -9.03 -5.23 -4.62
CA VAL A 262 -8.60 -4.66 -3.33
C VAL A 262 -8.01 -3.26 -3.53
N ILE A 263 -8.52 -2.30 -2.77
CA ILE A 263 -7.94 -0.96 -2.64
C ILE A 263 -7.41 -0.74 -1.23
N TRP A 264 -6.20 -0.18 -1.12
CA TRP A 264 -5.55 0.09 0.16
C TRP A 264 -5.66 1.57 0.53
N LEU A 265 -6.31 1.84 1.67
CA LEU A 265 -6.37 3.14 2.33
C LEU A 265 -5.42 3.12 3.54
N ARG A 266 -4.18 3.56 3.34
CA ARG A 266 -3.08 3.45 4.33
C ARG A 266 -2.87 2.00 4.78
N ASN A 267 -3.24 1.68 6.02
CA ASN A 267 -3.06 0.38 6.66
C ASN A 267 -4.34 -0.49 6.63
N ARG A 268 -5.35 -0.10 5.85
CA ARG A 268 -6.61 -0.82 5.70
C ARG A 268 -6.89 -1.09 4.24
N SER A 269 -7.58 -2.19 3.98
CA SER A 269 -8.01 -2.55 2.64
C SER A 269 -9.53 -2.68 2.59
N ILE A 270 -10.09 -2.39 1.42
CA ILE A 270 -11.51 -2.59 1.10
C ILE A 270 -11.61 -3.28 -0.25
N ASN A 271 -12.64 -4.12 -0.37
CA ASN A 271 -13.00 -4.73 -1.63
C ASN A 271 -13.96 -3.82 -2.41
N TYR A 272 -13.68 -3.63 -3.69
CA TYR A 272 -14.53 -2.93 -4.62
C TYR A 272 -14.85 -3.79 -5.84
N PHE A 273 -15.95 -3.43 -6.51
CA PHE A 273 -16.46 -4.11 -7.68
C PHE A 273 -16.72 -3.08 -8.78
N ILE A 274 -16.59 -3.54 -10.03
CA ILE A 274 -16.75 -2.70 -11.21
C ILE A 274 -17.86 -3.26 -12.08
N LEU A 275 -18.75 -2.40 -12.57
CA LEU A 275 -19.70 -2.71 -13.63
C LEU A 275 -19.11 -2.32 -14.98
N LYS A 276 -18.93 -3.29 -15.87
CA LYS A 276 -18.15 -3.13 -17.10
C LYS A 276 -18.76 -3.86 -18.30
N SER A 277 -18.58 -3.37 -19.51
CA SER A 277 -18.93 -4.10 -20.74
C SER A 277 -17.87 -5.12 -21.16
N ALA A 278 -18.20 -5.97 -22.13
CA ALA A 278 -17.19 -6.80 -22.80
C ALA A 278 -16.09 -5.92 -23.44
N PRO A 279 -14.83 -6.39 -23.48
CA PRO A 279 -13.78 -5.70 -24.22
C PRO A 279 -14.18 -5.61 -25.70
N LYS A 280 -14.27 -4.39 -26.22
CA LYS A 280 -14.49 -4.12 -27.64
C LYS A 280 -13.28 -3.36 -28.18
N PRO A 281 -12.71 -3.77 -29.32
CA PRO A 281 -11.61 -3.03 -29.92
C PRO A 281 -12.09 -1.62 -30.22
N LEU A 282 -11.41 -0.64 -29.62
CA LEU A 282 -11.74 0.75 -29.86
C LEU A 282 -11.33 1.10 -31.30
N PRO A 283 -12.12 1.93 -32.01
CA PRO A 283 -11.65 2.48 -33.28
C PRO A 283 -10.31 3.20 -33.03
N PRO A 284 -9.37 3.30 -33.97
CA PRO A 284 -8.16 4.10 -33.77
C PRO A 284 -8.51 5.57 -33.53
N LEU A 285 -7.82 6.28 -32.63
CA LEU A 285 -7.94 7.75 -32.62
C LEU A 285 -7.24 8.27 -33.87
N GLU A 286 -7.84 9.24 -34.56
CA GLU A 286 -7.18 9.92 -35.68
C GLU A 286 -5.83 10.54 -35.27
N GLU A 287 -5.62 10.79 -33.97
CA GLU A 287 -4.39 11.33 -33.39
C GLU A 287 -3.29 10.27 -33.17
N GLU A 288 -3.59 8.96 -33.13
CA GLU A 288 -2.57 7.90 -32.92
C GLU A 288 -1.67 7.69 -34.16
N ASN A 289 -2.15 8.08 -35.33
CA ASN A 289 -1.38 7.98 -36.59
C ASN A 289 -0.71 9.30 -36.99
N SER A 290 -0.78 10.34 -36.15
CA SER A 290 -0.09 11.60 -36.42
C SER A 290 1.31 11.53 -35.84
N ASP A 291 2.32 11.55 -36.72
CA ASP A 291 3.70 11.78 -36.29
C ASP A 291 3.75 13.14 -35.56
N PRO A 292 4.19 13.20 -34.29
CA PRO A 292 4.24 14.46 -33.53
C PRO A 292 5.18 15.49 -34.16
N ASP A 293 6.11 15.07 -35.03
CA ASP A 293 7.02 15.93 -35.78
C ASP A 293 6.50 16.30 -37.18
N ASP A 294 5.30 15.83 -37.58
CA ASP A 294 4.70 16.17 -38.88
C ASP A 294 4.12 17.60 -38.90
N VAL A 295 4.88 18.51 -39.49
CA VAL A 295 4.52 19.92 -39.68
C VAL A 295 3.62 20.20 -40.89
N SER A 296 3.19 19.17 -41.63
CA SER A 296 2.32 19.34 -42.81
C SER A 296 0.93 19.88 -42.43
N ASN A 297 0.42 19.50 -41.25
CA ASN A 297 -0.90 19.85 -40.70
C ASN A 297 -0.81 20.63 -39.36
N LEU A 298 -0.03 21.71 -39.32
CA LEU A 298 0.01 22.61 -38.16
C LEU A 298 -1.34 23.34 -37.98
N LYS A 299 -2.17 22.86 -37.05
CA LYS A 299 -3.39 23.57 -36.62
C LYS A 299 -3.00 24.77 -35.76
N ILE A 300 -3.15 25.98 -36.30
CA ILE A 300 -2.91 27.23 -35.55
C ILE A 300 -4.16 27.51 -34.69
N PRO A 301 -4.11 27.40 -33.36
CA PRO A 301 -5.31 27.46 -32.52
C PRO A 301 -5.96 28.85 -32.44
N TYR A 302 -5.26 29.90 -32.88
CA TYR A 302 -5.70 31.30 -32.77
C TYR A 302 -6.24 31.91 -34.08
N LEU A 303 -6.12 31.20 -35.21
CA LEU A 303 -6.57 31.70 -36.50
C LEU A 303 -7.46 30.64 -37.14
N GLY A 304 -8.79 30.78 -37.00
CA GLY A 304 -9.80 29.91 -37.61
C GLY A 304 -9.84 29.96 -39.15
N LEU A 305 -8.72 30.27 -39.79
CA LEU A 305 -8.49 30.27 -41.23
C LEU A 305 -7.41 29.25 -41.54
N ASP A 306 -7.84 28.00 -41.70
CA ASP A 306 -7.01 26.96 -42.29
C ASP A 306 -6.86 27.26 -43.80
N LEU A 307 -5.82 28.02 -44.15
CA LEU A 307 -5.56 28.54 -45.51
C LEU A 307 -4.88 27.54 -46.45
N ARG A 308 -4.76 26.26 -46.06
CA ARG A 308 -4.15 25.22 -46.90
C ARG A 308 -5.23 24.34 -47.51
N HIS A 309 -5.63 24.69 -48.73
CA HIS A 309 -6.27 23.84 -49.74
C HIS A 309 -7.21 22.73 -49.23
N ARG A 310 -8.45 23.10 -48.93
CA ARG A 310 -9.57 22.16 -48.81
C ARG A 310 -9.97 21.62 -50.21
N LYS A 311 -9.22 20.64 -50.72
CA LYS A 311 -9.76 19.61 -51.63
C LYS A 311 -10.20 18.42 -50.78
N VAL A 312 -11.20 18.62 -49.93
CA VAL A 312 -11.87 17.53 -49.20
C VAL A 312 -13.36 17.69 -49.43
N SER A 313 -13.96 16.62 -49.95
CA SER A 313 -15.38 16.44 -50.31
C SER A 313 -16.36 17.13 -49.33
N PRO A 314 -17.46 17.73 -49.82
CA PRO A 314 -18.46 18.44 -49.00
C PRO A 314 -19.40 17.48 -48.24
N SER A 315 -18.87 16.37 -47.69
CA SER A 315 -19.60 15.47 -46.79
C SER A 315 -19.12 15.51 -45.34
N ALA A 316 -18.11 16.33 -45.02
CA ALA A 316 -17.59 16.50 -43.67
C ALA A 316 -17.56 17.99 -43.30
N THR A 317 -18.73 18.63 -43.37
CA THR A 317 -18.95 19.96 -42.81
C THR A 317 -18.81 19.87 -41.29
N SER A 318 -17.76 20.52 -40.76
CA SER A 318 -17.74 21.04 -39.40
C SER A 318 -18.07 20.04 -38.29
N ARG A 319 -17.32 18.94 -38.19
CA ARG A 319 -17.19 18.25 -36.91
C ARG A 319 -15.95 18.77 -36.21
N LEU A 320 -16.17 19.82 -35.43
CA LEU A 320 -15.36 20.15 -34.25
C LEU A 320 -15.58 19.06 -33.18
N SER A 321 -15.49 17.80 -33.61
CA SER A 321 -15.53 16.60 -32.81
C SER A 321 -14.18 15.95 -33.05
N THR A 322 -13.14 16.54 -32.48
CA THR A 322 -12.08 15.69 -31.93
C THR A 322 -12.83 14.65 -31.10
N LEU A 323 -12.87 13.42 -31.58
CA LEU A 323 -13.63 12.33 -30.97
C LEU A 323 -12.89 11.93 -29.69
N ARG A 324 -12.88 12.83 -28.70
CA ARG A 324 -12.27 12.61 -27.40
C ARG A 324 -13.07 11.52 -26.73
N ARG A 325 -12.46 10.35 -26.61
CA ARG A 325 -13.02 9.27 -25.82
C ARG A 325 -13.19 9.76 -24.39
N SER A 326 -14.32 9.40 -23.78
CA SER A 326 -14.47 9.56 -22.34
C SER A 326 -13.38 8.74 -21.64
N VAL A 327 -12.93 9.22 -20.48
CA VAL A 327 -11.90 8.54 -19.68
C VAL A 327 -12.34 7.12 -19.24
N HIS A 328 -13.66 6.88 -19.23
CA HIS A 328 -14.30 5.62 -18.85
C HIS A 328 -14.28 4.53 -19.94
N VAL A 329 -13.92 4.89 -21.17
CA VAL A 329 -13.80 3.95 -22.29
C VAL A 329 -12.35 3.48 -22.37
N GLN A 330 -12.10 2.23 -22.01
CA GLN A 330 -10.78 1.61 -22.00
C GLN A 330 -10.72 0.46 -23.00
N ASP A 331 -9.50 0.01 -23.35
CA ASP A 331 -9.29 -1.11 -24.27
C ASP A 331 -9.92 -2.42 -23.75
N ASP A 332 -9.92 -2.58 -22.42
CA ASP A 332 -10.49 -3.76 -21.77
C ASP A 332 -12.03 -3.71 -21.67
N GLY A 333 -12.68 -2.61 -22.06
CA GLY A 333 -14.13 -2.39 -21.99
C GLY A 333 -14.51 -1.03 -21.38
N ILE A 334 -15.80 -0.73 -21.38
CA ILE A 334 -16.34 0.52 -20.82
C ILE A 334 -16.71 0.31 -19.36
N ILE A 335 -16.22 1.17 -18.48
CA ILE A 335 -16.54 1.15 -17.05
C ILE A 335 -17.76 2.05 -16.80
N TYR A 336 -18.86 1.47 -16.32
CA TYR A 336 -20.12 2.20 -16.11
C TYR A 336 -20.34 2.67 -14.68
N ALA A 337 -19.87 1.92 -13.69
CA ALA A 337 -20.00 2.28 -12.28
C ALA A 337 -19.03 1.46 -11.44
N ILE A 338 -18.71 1.97 -10.25
CA ILE A 338 -17.88 1.29 -9.25
C ILE A 338 -18.67 1.23 -7.95
N CYS A 339 -18.52 0.16 -7.16
CA CYS A 339 -19.09 0.12 -5.82
C CYS A 339 -18.22 -0.61 -4.80
N CYS A 340 -18.50 -0.31 -3.53
CA CYS A 340 -18.04 -1.05 -2.37
C CYS A 340 -19.27 -1.51 -1.57
N THR A 341 -19.31 -2.78 -1.17
CA THR A 341 -20.43 -3.33 -0.39
C THR A 341 -19.97 -3.86 0.97
N GLY A 342 -20.85 -3.80 1.97
CA GLY A 342 -20.52 -4.23 3.33
C GLY A 342 -20.20 -5.72 3.47
N THR A 343 -20.90 -6.60 2.76
CA THR A 343 -20.72 -8.06 2.84
C THR A 343 -20.01 -8.68 1.64
N SER A 344 -19.77 -7.93 0.55
CA SER A 344 -19.11 -8.45 -0.66
C SER A 344 -19.80 -9.68 -1.28
N THR A 345 -21.09 -9.90 -0.99
CA THR A 345 -21.86 -11.06 -1.49
C THR A 345 -22.47 -10.78 -2.85
N LYS A 346 -22.80 -11.84 -3.60
CA LYS A 346 -23.51 -11.74 -4.88
C LYS A 346 -24.87 -11.03 -4.72
N ASP A 347 -25.58 -11.25 -3.62
CA ASP A 347 -26.86 -10.61 -3.36
C ASP A 347 -26.73 -9.11 -3.11
N SER A 348 -25.69 -8.68 -2.38
CA SER A 348 -25.39 -7.25 -2.19
C SER A 348 -25.14 -6.52 -3.52
N LEU A 349 -24.50 -7.19 -4.48
CA LEU A 349 -24.23 -6.68 -5.82
C LEU A 349 -25.47 -6.70 -6.73
N LEU A 350 -26.33 -7.70 -6.61
CA LEU A 350 -27.65 -7.70 -7.27
C LEU A 350 -28.51 -6.54 -6.77
N SER A 351 -28.52 -6.32 -5.46
CA SER A 351 -29.19 -5.19 -4.84
C SER A 351 -28.62 -3.86 -5.32
N TRP A 352 -27.30 -3.75 -5.49
CA TRP A 352 -26.65 -2.59 -6.10
C TRP A 352 -27.16 -2.29 -7.52
N ILE A 353 -27.23 -3.28 -8.42
CA ILE A 353 -27.78 -3.08 -9.78
C ILE A 353 -29.22 -2.55 -9.71
N ARG A 354 -30.07 -3.15 -8.86
CA ARG A 354 -31.47 -2.73 -8.69
C ARG A 354 -31.60 -1.32 -8.12
N LEU A 355 -30.63 -0.88 -7.32
CA LEU A 355 -30.58 0.48 -6.79
C LEU A 355 -30.12 1.46 -7.87
N LEU A 356 -29.09 1.11 -8.65
CA LEU A 356 -28.65 1.90 -9.80
C LEU A 356 -29.75 2.07 -10.85
N GLU A 357 -30.55 1.03 -11.11
CA GLU A 357 -31.69 1.08 -12.05
C GLU A 357 -32.71 2.17 -11.65
N LYS A 358 -32.92 2.39 -10.35
CA LYS A 358 -33.85 3.41 -9.85
C LYS A 358 -33.31 4.83 -9.97
N GLU A 359 -32.01 4.99 -10.19
CA GLU A 359 -31.41 6.31 -10.39
C GLU A 359 -31.70 6.87 -11.79
N ASN A 360 -31.79 8.20 -11.85
CA ASN A 360 -32.10 8.91 -13.08
C ASN A 360 -30.97 8.70 -14.11
N GLY A 361 -31.27 8.00 -15.20
CA GLY A 361 -30.34 7.76 -16.32
C GLY A 361 -30.03 6.29 -16.60
N ASN A 362 -30.31 5.39 -15.65
CA ASN A 362 -29.89 3.99 -15.72
C ASN A 362 -31.02 2.98 -15.98
N ALA A 363 -32.18 3.43 -16.46
CA ALA A 363 -33.34 2.57 -16.72
C ALA A 363 -33.06 1.40 -17.70
N VAL A 364 -32.01 1.51 -18.51
CA VAL A 364 -31.59 0.48 -19.47
C VAL A 364 -31.14 -0.80 -18.77
N LEU A 365 -30.66 -0.73 -17.53
CA LEU A 365 -30.24 -1.89 -16.73
C LEU A 365 -31.33 -2.95 -16.56
N ALA A 366 -32.61 -2.54 -16.53
CA ALA A 366 -33.75 -3.45 -16.44
C ALA A 366 -33.83 -4.42 -17.63
N SER A 367 -33.34 -4.00 -18.80
CA SER A 367 -33.38 -4.78 -20.04
C SER A 367 -32.08 -5.53 -20.34
N LEU A 368 -30.99 -5.21 -19.65
CA LEU A 368 -29.67 -5.79 -19.90
C LEU A 368 -29.44 -7.04 -19.06
N ALA A 369 -28.79 -8.03 -19.65
CA ALA A 369 -28.30 -9.18 -18.90
C ALA A 369 -27.03 -8.80 -18.13
N VAL A 370 -27.05 -8.97 -16.81
CA VAL A 370 -25.87 -8.74 -15.96
C VAL A 370 -25.29 -10.08 -15.50
N LEU A 371 -24.02 -10.31 -15.82
CA LEU A 371 -23.27 -11.53 -15.52
C LEU A 371 -22.20 -11.26 -14.46
N PHE A 372 -21.99 -12.23 -13.57
CA PHE A 372 -20.95 -12.12 -12.54
C PHE A 372 -19.67 -12.80 -12.99
N LYS A 373 -18.57 -12.05 -13.01
CA LYS A 373 -17.22 -12.56 -13.24
C LYS A 373 -16.42 -12.36 -11.96
N PHE A 374 -16.60 -13.29 -11.03
CA PHE A 374 -15.76 -13.31 -9.83
C PHE A 374 -14.45 -14.00 -10.13
N THR A 375 -13.34 -13.31 -9.90
CA THR A 375 -12.05 -13.97 -9.80
C THR A 375 -12.06 -14.68 -8.45
N SER A 376 -11.86 -16.01 -8.44
CA SER A 376 -11.65 -16.72 -7.17
C SER A 376 -10.53 -16.02 -6.42
N PRO A 377 -10.72 -15.64 -5.14
CA PRO A 377 -9.65 -15.01 -4.39
C PRO A 377 -8.45 -15.95 -4.41
N SER A 378 -7.31 -15.48 -4.87
CA SER A 378 -6.04 -16.13 -4.57
C SER A 378 -6.03 -16.33 -3.05
N ALA A 379 -5.78 -17.56 -2.60
CA ALA A 379 -6.00 -18.04 -1.22
C ALA A 379 -5.34 -17.21 -0.09
N ASP A 380 -4.57 -16.17 -0.43
CA ASP A 380 -3.82 -15.32 0.47
C ASP A 380 -4.60 -14.13 1.05
N LEU A 381 -5.82 -13.84 0.56
CA LEU A 381 -6.58 -12.64 0.93
C LEU A 381 -8.03 -12.91 1.35
N ALA A 382 -8.26 -13.98 2.12
CA ALA A 382 -9.51 -14.08 2.88
C ALA A 382 -9.54 -12.95 3.92
N THR A 383 -10.52 -12.08 3.80
CA THR A 383 -10.84 -11.05 4.80
C THR A 383 -11.00 -11.70 6.17
N VAL A 384 -10.36 -11.13 7.18
CA VAL A 384 -10.62 -11.46 8.59
C VAL A 384 -12.04 -11.01 8.90
N ASP A 385 -13.00 -11.94 8.84
CA ASP A 385 -14.27 -11.78 9.51
C ASP A 385 -14.00 -11.66 11.01
N VAL A 386 -14.16 -10.46 11.55
CA VAL A 386 -13.89 -10.10 12.95
C VAL A 386 -14.84 -10.81 13.94
N ASN A 387 -15.77 -11.66 13.47
CA ASN A 387 -16.85 -12.21 14.29
C ASN A 387 -16.80 -13.73 14.56
N GLU A 388 -15.81 -14.49 14.07
CA GLU A 388 -15.80 -15.96 14.27
C GLU A 388 -14.80 -16.51 15.30
N THR A 389 -13.93 -15.69 15.91
CA THR A 389 -12.88 -16.17 16.83
C THR A 389 -13.28 -16.26 18.31
N GLN A 390 -14.55 -16.13 18.67
CA GLN A 390 -15.00 -16.28 20.08
C GLN A 390 -15.49 -17.68 20.48
N ASN A 391 -15.67 -18.61 19.54
CA ASN A 391 -16.19 -19.95 19.85
C ASN A 391 -15.21 -21.06 19.44
N LYS A 392 -14.11 -21.22 20.19
CA LYS A 392 -13.36 -22.49 20.35
C LYS A 392 -12.19 -22.32 21.33
N ILE A 393 -12.49 -22.40 22.63
CA ILE A 393 -11.51 -22.85 23.63
C ILE A 393 -12.10 -24.13 24.22
N PRO A 394 -11.57 -25.33 23.91
CA PRO A 394 -11.92 -26.52 24.68
C PRO A 394 -11.15 -26.46 26.01
N SER A 395 -11.91 -26.55 27.11
CA SER A 395 -11.39 -26.78 28.45
C SER A 395 -10.73 -28.15 28.54
N GLN A 396 -9.42 -28.18 28.78
CA GLN A 396 -8.72 -29.22 29.54
C GLN A 396 -7.58 -28.60 30.34
#